data_AF-A0A6F8XH28-F1
#
_entry.id   AF-A0A6F8XH28-F1
#
_cell.length_a   1.000
_cell.length_b   1.000
_cell.length_c   1.000
_cell.angle_alpha   90.00
_cell.angle_beta   90.00
_cell.angle_gamma   90.00
#
_symmetry.space_group_name_H-M   'P 1'
#
loop_
_entity.id
_entity.type
_entity.pdbx_description
1 polymer ?
#
loop_
_entity_poly.entity_id
_entity_poly.type
_entity_poly.pdbx_seq_one_letter_code
_entity_poly.pdbx_strand_id
1 'polypeptide(L)'
;MLVVIWRDQSTGYATLSTALHTQELSLTQLEHAVWKNRIYHQLLSAYFEDHMVDHQHCTLGRWYFTGEGRRYKHTEAYRSLAAPHRRFHESGLDALRYARQGDHTGQLASLALMEEASVALAKRLDQLMEQAVYEIPMSASHPSPLADAP
;
A
#
# COMPACT_ATOMS: atom_id res chain seq x y z
N MET A 1 30.66 -27.84 31.13
CA MET A 1 29.21 -27.82 30.87
C MET A 1 28.86 -26.40 30.43
N LEU A 2 28.85 -26.14 29.12
CA LEU A 2 28.47 -24.85 28.54
C LEU A 2 27.12 -25.03 27.86
N VAL A 3 26.07 -24.45 28.44
CA VAL A 3 24.74 -24.37 27.84
C VAL A 3 24.81 -23.29 26.77
N VAL A 4 24.87 -23.69 25.50
CA VAL A 4 24.73 -22.77 24.37
C VAL A 4 23.26 -22.39 24.27
N ILE A 5 22.94 -21.17 24.67
CA ILE A 5 21.62 -20.56 24.51
C ILE A 5 21.43 -20.30 23.01
N TRP A 6 20.76 -21.21 22.30
CA TRP A 6 20.25 -20.93 20.96
C TRP A 6 19.08 -19.94 21.11
N ARG A 7 19.38 -18.64 21.06
CA ARG A 7 18.36 -17.60 20.90
C ARG A 7 17.86 -17.70 19.46
N ASP A 8 16.61 -18.10 19.31
CA ASP A 8 15.94 -18.21 18.02
C ASP A 8 16.10 -16.91 17.22
N GLN A 9 16.91 -16.95 16.16
CA GLN A 9 17.11 -15.80 15.29
C GLN A 9 15.89 -15.54 14.39
N SER A 10 14.99 -16.53 14.21
CA SER A 10 13.84 -16.40 13.32
C SER A 10 12.84 -15.34 13.79
N THR A 11 12.64 -15.21 15.11
CA THR A 11 11.81 -14.15 15.71
C THR A 11 12.36 -12.74 15.42
N GLY A 12 13.70 -12.57 15.41
CA GLY A 12 14.35 -11.29 15.12
C GLY A 12 14.20 -10.86 13.65
N TYR A 13 14.41 -11.78 12.71
CA TYR A 13 14.23 -11.52 11.28
C TYR A 13 12.76 -11.27 10.91
N ALA A 14 11.82 -12.00 11.53
CA ALA A 14 10.39 -11.78 11.32
C ALA A 14 9.97 -10.37 11.77
N THR A 15 10.41 -9.92 12.95
CA THR A 15 10.10 -8.58 13.48
C THR A 15 10.66 -7.47 12.59
N LEU A 16 11.92 -7.63 12.13
CA LEU A 16 12.55 -6.67 11.22
C LEU A 16 11.84 -6.64 9.86
N SER A 17 11.48 -7.81 9.32
CA SER A 17 10.72 -7.93 8.08
C SER A 17 9.38 -7.20 8.18
N THR A 18 8.59 -7.46 9.22
CA THR A 18 7.28 -6.80 9.41
C THR A 18 7.43 -5.28 9.56
N ALA A 19 8.42 -4.80 10.33
CA ALA A 19 8.68 -3.38 10.50
C ALA A 19 9.11 -2.67 9.19
N LEU A 20 9.80 -3.37 8.30
CA LEU A 20 10.15 -2.86 6.97
C LEU A 20 8.91 -2.73 6.08
N HIS A 21 8.07 -3.77 6.02
CA HIS A 21 6.84 -3.73 5.21
C HIS A 21 5.88 -2.63 5.66
N THR A 22 5.73 -2.42 6.98
CA THR A 22 4.87 -1.34 7.48
C THR A 22 5.42 0.05 7.13
N GLN A 23 6.75 0.25 7.20
CA GLN A 23 7.38 1.50 6.76
C GLN A 23 7.18 1.77 5.26
N GLU A 24 7.32 0.74 4.41
CA GLU A 24 7.09 0.87 2.97
C GLU A 24 5.65 1.28 2.63
N LEU A 25 4.68 0.71 3.35
CA LEU A 25 3.27 1.01 3.17
C LEU A 25 2.91 2.42 3.70
N SER A 26 3.49 2.85 4.82
CA SER A 26 3.35 4.23 5.31
C SER A 26 3.98 5.26 4.35
N LEU A 27 5.16 4.96 3.80
CA LEU A 27 5.79 5.81 2.78
C LEU A 27 4.89 5.94 1.55
N THR A 28 4.28 4.83 1.12
CA THR A 28 3.33 4.82 0.02
C THR A 28 2.15 5.75 0.27
N GLN A 29 1.57 5.74 1.48
CA GLN A 29 0.46 6.65 1.83
C GLN A 29 0.91 8.12 1.76
N LEU A 30 2.11 8.44 2.23
CA LEU A 30 2.68 9.78 2.15
C LEU A 30 2.89 10.23 0.70
N GLU A 31 3.43 9.37 -0.16
CA GLU A 31 3.61 9.66 -1.59
C GLU A 31 2.28 9.97 -2.29
N HIS A 32 1.21 9.23 -1.96
CA HIS A 32 -0.13 9.51 -2.49
C HIS A 32 -0.70 10.83 -1.97
N ALA A 33 -0.44 11.18 -0.70
CA ALA A 33 -0.82 12.49 -0.17
C ALA A 33 -0.08 13.63 -0.89
N VAL A 34 1.21 13.46 -1.20
CA VAL A 34 1.99 14.42 -2.00
C VAL A 34 1.42 14.52 -3.42
N TRP A 35 1.14 13.39 -4.07
CA TRP A 35 0.54 13.36 -5.42
C TRP A 35 -0.81 14.09 -5.46
N LYS A 36 -1.67 13.82 -4.49
CA LYS A 36 -2.97 14.50 -4.33
C LYS A 36 -2.80 16.01 -4.17
N ASN A 37 -1.87 16.45 -3.33
CA ASN A 37 -1.59 17.87 -3.15
C ASN A 37 -1.10 18.55 -4.43
N ARG A 38 -0.37 17.84 -5.30
CA ARG A 38 -0.02 18.37 -6.63
C ARG A 38 -1.26 18.60 -7.50
N ILE A 39 -2.23 17.67 -7.50
CA ILE A 39 -3.51 17.88 -8.19
C ILE A 39 -4.19 19.16 -7.69
N TYR A 40 -4.32 19.33 -6.37
CA TYR A 40 -4.93 20.54 -5.81
C TYR A 40 -4.19 21.81 -6.20
N HIS A 41 -2.85 21.80 -6.10
CA HIS A 41 -2.03 22.96 -6.45
C HIS A 41 -2.24 23.36 -7.91
N GLN A 42 -2.25 22.40 -8.84
CA GLN A 42 -2.48 22.68 -10.26
C GLN A 42 -3.87 23.28 -10.51
N LEU A 43 -4.90 22.73 -9.85
CA LEU A 43 -6.27 23.25 -9.96
C LEU A 43 -6.44 24.65 -9.39
N LEU A 44 -5.79 24.97 -8.26
CA LEU A 44 -5.89 26.27 -7.60
C LEU A 44 -5.06 27.36 -8.30
N SER A 45 -3.91 26.98 -8.86
CA SER A 45 -3.02 27.92 -9.56
C SER A 45 -3.33 28.08 -11.05
N ALA A 46 -4.17 27.20 -11.61
CA ALA A 46 -4.36 27.03 -13.05
C ALA A 46 -3.06 26.79 -13.84
N TYR A 47 -2.00 26.35 -13.15
CA TYR A 47 -0.76 25.88 -13.75
C TYR A 47 -0.79 24.36 -13.84
N PHE A 48 -0.78 23.82 -15.05
CA PHE A 48 -0.91 22.39 -15.29
C PHE A 48 0.42 21.78 -15.70
N GLU A 49 0.88 20.79 -14.96
CA GLU A 49 2.04 19.99 -15.35
C GLU A 49 1.65 19.08 -16.54
N ASP A 50 2.59 18.88 -17.46
CA ASP A 50 2.36 18.02 -18.64
C ASP A 50 2.30 16.53 -18.26
N HIS A 51 3.00 16.13 -17.20
CA HIS A 51 3.18 14.73 -16.83
C HIS A 51 2.95 14.48 -15.35
N MET A 52 1.83 13.83 -15.04
CA MET A 52 1.55 13.26 -13.74
C MET A 52 1.73 11.74 -13.82
N VAL A 53 2.37 11.15 -12.80
CA VAL A 53 2.55 9.70 -12.73
C VAL A 53 1.20 8.99 -12.57
N ASP A 54 1.02 7.89 -13.30
CA ASP A 54 -0.16 7.03 -13.20
C ASP A 54 -0.02 5.95 -12.12
N HIS A 55 -1.12 5.22 -11.90
CA HIS A 55 -1.20 4.13 -10.94
C HIS A 55 -0.30 2.92 -11.23
N GLN A 56 0.21 2.74 -12.45
CA GLN A 56 1.10 1.62 -12.77
C GLN A 56 2.55 1.99 -12.49
N HIS A 57 2.90 3.25 -12.74
CA HIS A 57 4.24 3.76 -12.65
C HIS A 57 4.56 4.44 -11.32
N CYS A 58 3.59 4.66 -10.41
CA CYS A 58 3.86 5.13 -9.06
C CYS A 58 4.57 4.05 -8.21
N THR A 59 5.08 4.42 -7.03
CA THR A 59 5.80 3.46 -6.15
C THR A 59 4.93 2.26 -5.78
N LEU A 60 3.66 2.47 -5.41
CA LEU A 60 2.71 1.39 -5.14
C LEU A 60 2.44 0.55 -6.39
N GLY A 61 2.29 1.19 -7.55
CA GLY A 61 2.07 0.52 -8.82
C GLY A 61 3.20 -0.42 -9.16
N ARG A 62 4.45 0.05 -9.07
CA ARG A 62 5.65 -0.75 -9.29
C ARG A 62 5.73 -1.91 -8.30
N TRP A 63 5.49 -1.66 -7.02
CA TRP A 63 5.43 -2.70 -5.99
C TRP A 63 4.34 -3.75 -6.27
N TYR A 64 3.16 -3.30 -6.69
CA TYR A 64 2.01 -4.13 -6.99
C TYR A 64 2.27 -4.98 -8.24
N PHE A 65 2.46 -4.37 -9.41
CA PHE A 65 2.50 -5.08 -10.69
C PHE A 65 3.83 -5.81 -10.94
N THR A 66 4.94 -5.26 -10.47
CA THR A 66 6.29 -5.72 -10.90
C THR A 66 7.23 -6.11 -9.77
N GLY A 67 6.97 -5.66 -8.54
CA GLY A 67 7.87 -5.83 -7.39
C GLY A 67 7.48 -6.98 -6.46
N GLU A 68 7.95 -6.85 -5.21
CA GLU A 68 7.78 -7.84 -4.15
C GLU A 68 6.32 -8.07 -3.77
N GLY A 69 5.45 -7.08 -3.96
CA GLY A 69 4.03 -7.19 -3.65
C GLY A 69 3.33 -8.38 -4.29
N ARG A 70 3.82 -8.85 -5.46
CA ARG A 70 3.27 -10.03 -6.15
C ARG A 70 3.28 -11.31 -5.32
N ARG A 71 4.12 -11.42 -4.28
CA ARG A 71 4.09 -12.57 -3.36
C ARG A 71 2.72 -12.69 -2.67
N TYR A 72 2.04 -11.57 -2.47
CA TYR A 72 0.71 -11.49 -1.85
C TYR A 72 -0.44 -11.59 -2.85
N LYS A 73 -0.19 -11.84 -4.15
CA LYS A 73 -1.25 -11.88 -5.19
C LYS A 73 -2.41 -12.83 -4.92
N HIS A 74 -2.18 -13.82 -4.06
CA HIS A 74 -3.15 -14.83 -3.66
C HIS A 74 -4.08 -14.35 -2.53
N THR A 75 -3.72 -13.29 -1.82
CA THR A 75 -4.51 -12.74 -0.70
C THR A 75 -5.56 -11.76 -1.20
N GLU A 76 -6.70 -11.71 -0.49
CA GLU A 76 -7.75 -10.76 -0.82
C GLU A 76 -7.34 -9.32 -0.54
N ALA A 77 -6.57 -9.09 0.54
CA ALA A 77 -6.08 -7.75 0.87
C ALA A 77 -5.27 -7.14 -0.27
N TYR A 78 -4.34 -7.90 -0.86
CA TYR A 78 -3.59 -7.44 -2.02
C TYR A 78 -4.52 -7.16 -3.22
N ARG A 79 -5.38 -8.11 -3.61
CA ARG A 79 -6.27 -7.92 -4.78
C ARG A 79 -7.18 -6.71 -4.64
N SER A 80 -7.64 -6.43 -3.42
CA SER A 80 -8.53 -5.31 -3.12
C SER A 80 -7.91 -3.92 -3.29
N LEU A 81 -6.58 -3.82 -3.42
CA LEU A 81 -5.88 -2.54 -3.64
C LEU A 81 -6.06 -1.98 -5.05
N ALA A 82 -6.17 -2.85 -6.06
CA ALA A 82 -6.07 -2.44 -7.47
C ALA A 82 -7.16 -1.45 -7.87
N ALA A 83 -8.41 -1.72 -7.51
CA ALA A 83 -9.55 -0.89 -7.89
C ALA A 83 -9.49 0.54 -7.30
N PRO A 84 -9.37 0.74 -5.97
CA PRO A 84 -9.27 2.08 -5.41
C PRO A 84 -7.99 2.81 -5.83
N HIS A 85 -6.86 2.11 -6.00
CA HIS A 85 -5.63 2.72 -6.48
C HIS A 85 -5.75 3.28 -7.91
N ARG A 86 -6.29 2.47 -8.83
CA ARG A 86 -6.55 2.91 -10.20
C ARG A 86 -7.52 4.10 -10.23
N ARG A 87 -8.64 3.99 -9.50
CA ARG A 87 -9.67 5.04 -9.46
C ARG A 87 -9.13 6.36 -8.90
N PHE A 88 -8.24 6.30 -7.89
CA PHE A 88 -7.60 7.49 -7.34
C PHE A 88 -6.84 8.27 -8.42
N HIS A 89 -5.94 7.61 -9.15
CA HIS A 89 -5.14 8.27 -10.19
C HIS A 89 -6.01 8.73 -11.38
N GLU A 90 -6.89 7.88 -11.89
CA GLU A 90 -7.76 8.23 -13.03
C GLU A 90 -8.63 9.44 -12.71
N SER A 91 -9.27 9.47 -11.52
CA SER A 91 -10.13 10.59 -11.13
C SER A 91 -9.37 11.90 -10.93
N GLY A 92 -8.14 11.85 -10.41
CA GLY A 92 -7.31 13.06 -10.28
C GLY A 92 -6.88 13.62 -11.64
N LEU A 93 -6.52 12.74 -12.59
CA LEU A 93 -6.18 13.14 -13.96
C LEU A 93 -7.41 13.70 -14.70
N ASP A 94 -8.58 13.08 -14.51
CA ASP A 94 -9.84 13.59 -15.06
C ASP A 94 -10.20 14.96 -14.50
N ALA A 95 -9.97 15.21 -13.20
CA ALA A 95 -10.18 16.53 -12.61
C ALA A 95 -9.34 17.62 -13.32
N LEU A 96 -8.06 17.34 -13.60
CA LEU A 96 -7.21 18.25 -14.38
C LEU A 96 -7.70 18.40 -15.82
N ARG A 97 -8.18 17.31 -16.45
CA ARG A 97 -8.71 17.34 -17.82
C ARG A 97 -9.95 18.22 -17.91
N TYR A 98 -10.93 18.04 -17.03
CA TYR A 98 -12.14 18.86 -17.00
C TYR A 98 -11.84 20.33 -16.67
N ALA A 99 -10.90 20.60 -15.76
CA ALA A 99 -10.45 21.96 -15.46
C ALA A 99 -9.88 22.68 -16.71
N ARG A 100 -9.06 21.99 -17.52
CA ARG A 100 -8.54 22.53 -18.79
C ARG A 100 -9.65 22.81 -19.83
N GLN A 101 -10.79 22.13 -19.70
CA GLN A 101 -11.95 22.32 -20.58
C GLN A 101 -12.93 23.39 -20.06
N GLY A 102 -12.69 23.95 -18.87
CA GLY A 102 -13.64 24.85 -18.20
C GLY A 102 -14.87 24.14 -17.62
N ASP A 103 -14.87 22.80 -17.57
CA ASP A 103 -15.97 22.03 -16.99
C ASP A 103 -15.80 21.90 -15.47
N HIS A 104 -16.32 22.89 -14.75
CA HIS A 104 -16.25 22.91 -13.29
C HIS A 104 -17.06 21.79 -12.63
N THR A 105 -18.15 21.34 -13.24
CA THR A 105 -18.97 20.25 -12.70
C THR A 105 -18.23 18.92 -12.80
N GLY A 106 -17.66 18.61 -13.97
CA GLY A 106 -16.82 17.43 -14.17
C GLY A 106 -15.57 17.45 -13.29
N GLN A 107 -14.93 18.60 -13.13
CA GLN A 107 -13.78 18.79 -12.24
C GLN A 107 -14.12 18.44 -10.79
N LEU A 108 -15.19 19.03 -10.23
CA LEU A 108 -15.60 18.79 -8.84
C LEU A 108 -16.03 17.34 -8.60
N ALA A 109 -16.78 16.76 -9.53
CA ALA A 109 -17.19 15.36 -9.46
C ALA A 109 -15.95 14.44 -9.43
N SER A 110 -14.97 14.68 -10.30
CA SER A 110 -13.75 13.87 -10.37
C SER A 110 -12.88 14.02 -9.13
N LEU A 111 -12.79 15.23 -8.56
CA LEU A 111 -12.12 15.45 -7.27
C LEU A 111 -12.78 14.67 -6.13
N ALA A 112 -14.12 14.67 -6.05
CA ALA A 112 -14.83 13.91 -5.03
C ALA A 112 -14.55 12.40 -5.15
N LEU A 113 -14.52 11.88 -6.37
CA LEU A 113 -14.15 10.49 -6.65
C LEU A 113 -12.71 10.16 -6.26
N MET A 114 -11.78 11.10 -6.49
CA MET A 114 -10.39 10.95 -6.08
C MET A 114 -10.28 10.84 -4.54
N GLU A 115 -10.99 11.69 -3.78
CA GLU A 115 -10.99 11.61 -2.31
C GLU A 115 -11.60 10.31 -1.79
N GLU A 116 -12.73 9.90 -2.34
CA GLU A 116 -13.38 8.64 -1.96
C GLU A 116 -12.43 7.46 -2.19
N ALA A 117 -11.77 7.42 -3.35
CA ALA A 117 -10.80 6.40 -3.68
C ALA A 117 -9.55 6.46 -2.79
N SER A 118 -9.10 7.66 -2.41
CA SER A 118 -7.98 7.86 -1.47
C SER A 118 -8.27 7.23 -0.11
N VAL A 119 -9.46 7.47 0.44
CA VAL A 119 -9.88 6.90 1.73
C VAL A 119 -10.02 5.38 1.64
N ALA A 120 -10.61 4.89 0.56
CA ALA A 120 -10.73 3.45 0.32
C ALA A 120 -9.36 2.77 0.22
N LEU A 121 -8.42 3.36 -0.52
CA LEU A 121 -7.07 2.84 -0.69
C LEU A 121 -6.31 2.81 0.64
N ALA A 122 -6.34 3.90 1.41
CA ALA A 122 -5.69 3.97 2.72
C ALA A 122 -6.18 2.85 3.64
N LYS A 123 -7.50 2.65 3.73
CA LYS A 123 -8.10 1.56 4.50
C LYS A 123 -7.63 0.17 4.06
N ARG A 124 -7.48 -0.07 2.76
CA ARG A 124 -6.98 -1.37 2.25
C ARG A 124 -5.50 -1.58 2.56
N LEU A 125 -4.69 -0.52 2.49
CA LEU A 125 -3.28 -0.58 2.87
C LEU A 125 -3.14 -0.91 4.36
N ASP A 126 -3.93 -0.26 5.23
CA ASP A 126 -3.94 -0.56 6.67
C ASP A 126 -4.33 -2.02 6.94
N GLN A 127 -5.35 -2.54 6.24
CA GLN A 127 -5.75 -3.95 6.35
C GLN A 127 -4.64 -4.92 5.90
N LEU A 128 -3.91 -4.58 4.83
CA LEU A 128 -2.77 -5.38 4.39
C LEU A 128 -1.63 -5.35 5.42
N MET A 129 -1.37 -4.18 6.03
CA MET A 129 -0.36 -4.03 7.09
C MET A 129 -0.68 -4.93 8.29
N GLU A 130 -1.95 -4.94 8.73
CA GLU A 130 -2.40 -5.83 9.81
C GLU A 130 -2.17 -7.30 9.45
N GLN A 131 -2.54 -7.74 8.25
CA GLN A 131 -2.35 -9.14 7.83
C GLN A 131 -0.89 -9.55 7.73
N ALA A 132 -0.01 -8.66 7.26
CA ALA A 132 1.43 -8.93 7.18
C ALA A 132 2.08 -9.10 8.57
N VAL A 133 1.48 -8.55 9.62
CA VAL A 133 1.89 -8.77 11.02
C VAL A 133 1.50 -10.16 11.52
N TYR A 134 0.41 -10.76 11.01
CA TYR A 134 -0.12 -12.05 11.47
C TYR A 134 0.36 -13.28 10.67
N GLU A 135 1.01 -13.12 9.50
CA GLU A 135 1.67 -14.22 8.78
C GLU A 135 2.98 -14.71 9.43
N ILE A 136 3.31 -14.25 10.64
CA ILE A 136 4.27 -14.95 11.50
C ILE A 136 3.74 -16.39 11.66
N PRO A 137 4.48 -17.44 11.27
CA PRO A 137 4.08 -18.78 11.62
C PRO A 137 4.01 -18.83 13.15
N MET A 138 2.79 -18.93 13.70
CA MET A 138 2.59 -19.57 15.00
C MET A 138 3.35 -20.88 14.86
N SER A 139 4.51 -20.95 15.51
CA SER A 139 5.47 -22.04 15.37
C SER A 139 4.70 -23.34 15.26
N ALA A 140 4.91 -24.07 14.15
CA ALA A 140 4.38 -25.41 14.00
C ALA A 140 4.62 -26.12 15.33
N SER A 141 3.54 -26.65 15.91
CA SER A 141 3.56 -27.36 17.17
C SER A 141 4.61 -28.47 17.07
N HIS A 142 5.81 -28.21 17.57
CA HIS A 142 6.80 -29.26 17.72
C HIS A 142 6.25 -30.21 18.79
N PRO A 143 6.10 -31.52 18.50
CA PRO A 143 5.76 -32.48 19.53
C PRO A 143 6.83 -32.37 20.62
N SER A 144 6.38 -32.25 21.87
CA SER A 144 7.28 -32.15 23.01
C SER A 144 8.24 -33.34 23.01
N PRO A 145 9.57 -33.15 23.09
CA PRO A 145 10.54 -34.25 23.11
C PRO A 145 10.48 -35.09 24.40
N LEU A 146 9.53 -34.80 25.28
CA LEU A 146 9.23 -35.54 26.51
C LEU A 146 8.16 -36.62 26.32
N ALA A 147 7.63 -36.83 25.10
CA ALA A 147 6.61 -37.85 24.86
C ALA A 147 7.16 -39.30 24.86
N ASP A 148 8.48 -39.48 24.67
CA ASP A 148 9.11 -40.81 24.52
C ASP A 148 10.32 -41.04 25.45
N ALA A 149 10.34 -40.40 26.64
CA ALA A 149 11.29 -40.81 27.67
C ALA A 149 10.77 -42.09 28.37
N PRO A 150 11.60 -43.15 28.52
CA PRO A 150 11.20 -44.39 29.18
C PRO A 150 10.93 -44.23 30.68
#